data_AF-A0A6V2CP75-F1
#
_entry.id   AF-A0A6V2CP75-F1
#
_cell.length_a   1.000
_cell.length_b   1.000
_cell.length_c   1.000
_cell.angle_alpha   90.00
_cell.angle_beta   90.00
_cell.angle_gamma   90.00
#
_symmetry.space_group_name_H-M   'P 1'
#
loop_
_entity.id
_entity.type
_entity.pdbx_description
1 polymer ?
#
loop_
_entity_poly.entity_id
_entity_poly.type
_entity_poly.pdbx_seq_one_letter_code
_entity_poly.pdbx_strand_id
1 'polypeptide(L)'
;MDEYSGKRALNPTLRKKRLKPLNDLFSMAECCLIADTVQFFKDMNIPFCPRNAVVDILGVIGSTHISGDFHRIVAQHPERYLEPQPHLKGVLEKLKKSGKRLIFVSNSPFWYVDAGMNYVIGENWRDTWDVVIVSAGKPRFYTDNSRPFREVSTTTGRVKFKKVERLEPGEVYTEGCLRQLTKCIDWYHSPVGTATTANGDSEEEDDDENVNELQYPLAGGGPLTSPNVLYVGDSLFADLVDAKRQFGWTTAAVTPEVEHEIEMQSQTRFVLAQRTIDVLLQTLRSVQYTLGAESRSEDDLRVIDGMERLISKCRDEQTNLLGNSFGSVFRARYQPSLFAHSLRRYCDLYMSSVSSMRHYSPEHRFYPEDARLLSHEIRGGVDADCWTLDTAFENADGLF
;
A
#
# COMPACT_ATOMS: atom_id res chain seq x y z
N MET A 1 -26.56 12.25 24.22
CA MET A 1 -25.44 11.30 24.21
C MET A 1 -25.90 9.84 24.02
N ASP A 2 -27.13 9.60 23.57
CA ASP A 2 -27.70 8.24 23.47
C ASP A 2 -27.46 7.52 22.13
N GLU A 3 -26.87 8.18 21.13
CA GLU A 3 -26.65 7.58 19.80
C GLU A 3 -25.59 6.47 19.76
N TYR A 4 -24.81 6.31 20.83
CA TYR A 4 -23.74 5.31 20.94
C TYR A 4 -23.96 4.31 22.10
N SER A 5 -25.20 4.14 22.58
CA SER A 5 -25.52 3.06 23.51
C SER A 5 -25.88 1.77 22.75
N GLY A 6 -25.00 0.77 22.86
CA GLY A 6 -25.24 -0.59 22.36
C GLY A 6 -24.09 -1.15 21.53
N LYS A 7 -23.71 -2.40 21.77
CA LYS A 7 -22.84 -3.22 20.90
C LYS A 7 -23.56 -3.57 19.59
N ARG A 8 -24.10 -2.59 18.86
CA ARG A 8 -24.66 -2.81 17.53
C ARG A 8 -23.53 -2.67 16.52
N ALA A 9 -22.99 -3.81 16.10
CA ALA A 9 -22.13 -3.84 14.93
C ALA A 9 -22.90 -3.23 13.75
N LEU A 10 -22.35 -2.19 13.14
CA LEU A 10 -22.91 -1.62 11.92
C LEU A 10 -22.89 -2.71 10.84
N ASN A 11 -24.04 -2.94 10.19
CA ASN A 11 -24.06 -3.83 9.03
C ASN A 11 -23.12 -3.28 7.93
N PRO A 12 -22.60 -4.12 7.01
CA PRO A 12 -21.60 -3.70 6.03
C PRO A 12 -22.01 -2.47 5.19
N THR A 13 -23.29 -2.37 4.85
CA THR A 13 -23.84 -1.25 4.07
C THR A 13 -23.82 0.06 4.84
N LEU A 14 -24.26 0.05 6.10
CA LEU A 14 -24.22 1.22 6.98
C LEU A 14 -22.78 1.59 7.32
N ARG A 15 -21.89 0.61 7.49
CA ARG A 15 -20.46 0.86 7.68
C ARG A 15 -19.88 1.63 6.50
N LYS A 16 -20.13 1.18 5.26
CA LYS A 16 -19.68 1.87 4.05
C LYS A 16 -20.27 3.28 3.92
N LYS A 17 -21.52 3.48 4.36
CA LYS A 17 -22.20 4.77 4.29
C LYS A 17 -21.78 5.77 5.38
N ARG A 18 -21.39 5.28 6.57
CA ARG A 18 -21.17 6.10 7.76
C ARG A 18 -19.72 6.23 8.19
N LEU A 19 -18.86 5.28 7.82
CA LEU A 19 -17.44 5.29 8.21
C LEU A 19 -16.56 5.49 6.97
N LYS A 20 -15.70 6.50 7.05
CA LYS A 20 -14.58 6.68 6.12
C LYS A 20 -13.39 5.89 6.67
N PRO A 21 -12.85 4.89 5.95
CA PRO A 21 -11.60 4.26 6.33
C PRO A 21 -10.43 5.23 6.04
N LEU A 22 -9.49 5.30 6.98
CA LEU A 22 -8.27 6.11 6.87
C LEU A 22 -7.18 5.19 6.32
N ASN A 23 -6.83 5.34 5.04
CA ASN A 23 -6.03 4.35 4.31
C ASN A 23 -4.85 4.93 3.53
N ASP A 24 -4.69 6.24 3.51
CA ASP A 24 -3.61 6.94 2.83
C ASP A 24 -2.91 7.91 3.79
N LEU A 25 -1.76 8.43 3.39
CA LEU A 25 -0.97 9.38 4.17
C LEU A 25 -1.75 10.67 4.47
N PHE A 26 -2.63 11.10 3.56
CA PHE A 26 -3.49 12.27 3.77
C PHE A 26 -4.52 12.06 4.88
N SER A 27 -4.96 10.82 5.08
CA SER A 27 -5.95 10.45 6.10
C SER A 27 -5.52 10.83 7.52
N MET A 28 -4.22 10.88 7.81
CA MET A 28 -3.70 11.29 9.11
C MET A 28 -3.95 12.78 9.36
N ALA A 29 -3.63 13.64 8.39
CA ALA A 29 -3.88 15.07 8.49
C ALA A 29 -5.38 15.37 8.59
N GLU A 30 -6.21 14.65 7.83
CA GLU A 30 -7.67 14.74 7.92
C GLU A 30 -8.17 14.37 9.33
N CYS A 31 -7.67 13.27 9.90
CA CYS A 31 -8.10 12.79 11.20
C CYS A 31 -7.73 13.77 12.32
N CYS A 32 -6.50 14.29 12.30
CA CYS A 32 -6.05 15.30 13.26
C CYS A 32 -6.91 16.56 13.17
N LEU A 33 -7.16 17.08 11.95
CA LEU A 33 -7.98 18.29 11.79
C LEU A 33 -9.42 18.08 12.27
N ILE A 34 -10.00 16.91 12.02
CA ILE A 34 -11.33 16.56 12.55
C ILE A 34 -11.31 16.52 14.08
N ALA A 35 -10.30 15.87 14.68
CA ALA A 35 -10.16 15.76 16.12
C ALA A 35 -10.00 17.13 16.78
N ASP A 36 -9.10 17.96 16.26
CA ASP A 36 -8.81 19.30 16.77
C ASP A 36 -10.03 20.23 16.65
N THR A 37 -10.73 20.19 15.53
CA THR A 37 -11.94 21.01 15.33
C THR A 37 -13.06 20.60 16.29
N VAL A 38 -13.27 19.30 16.47
CA VAL A 38 -14.26 18.77 17.42
C VAL A 38 -13.87 19.11 18.86
N GLN A 39 -12.59 19.03 19.20
CA GLN A 39 -12.08 19.40 20.53
C GLN A 39 -12.28 20.89 20.79
N PHE A 40 -11.94 21.75 19.83
CA PHE A 40 -12.16 23.20 19.91
C PHE A 40 -13.63 23.55 20.15
N PHE A 41 -14.57 22.93 19.43
CA PHE A 41 -16.00 23.17 19.65
C PHE A 41 -16.45 22.75 21.06
N LYS A 42 -15.91 21.65 21.60
CA LYS A 42 -16.21 21.21 22.97
C LYS A 42 -15.66 22.18 24.00
N ASP A 43 -14.40 22.59 23.86
CA ASP A 43 -13.72 23.46 24.83
C ASP A 43 -14.36 24.85 24.89
N MET A 44 -14.82 25.37 23.74
CA MET A 44 -15.52 26.65 23.65
C MET A 44 -17.03 26.55 23.87
N ASN A 45 -17.56 25.34 24.16
CA ASN A 45 -18.98 25.07 24.32
C ASN A 45 -19.85 25.55 23.14
N ILE A 46 -19.33 25.41 21.92
CA ILE A 46 -20.01 25.77 20.66
C ILE A 46 -20.93 24.60 20.25
N PRO A 47 -22.25 24.81 20.08
CA PRO A 47 -23.13 23.77 19.56
C PRO A 47 -22.80 23.44 18.10
N PHE A 48 -22.60 22.15 17.78
CA PHE A 48 -22.32 21.70 16.42
C PHE A 48 -22.98 20.36 16.10
N CYS A 49 -23.24 20.11 14.82
CA CYS A 49 -23.62 18.79 14.32
C CYS A 49 -22.35 18.06 13.83
N PRO A 50 -21.94 16.93 14.45
CA PRO A 50 -20.70 16.24 14.09
C PRO A 50 -20.63 15.83 12.61
N ARG A 51 -21.76 15.42 12.03
CA ARG A 51 -21.82 15.02 10.63
C ARG A 51 -21.52 16.19 9.69
N ASN A 52 -22.11 17.36 9.94
CA ASN A 52 -21.90 18.53 9.09
C ASN A 52 -20.48 19.05 9.25
N ALA A 53 -19.97 19.11 10.48
CA ALA A 53 -18.57 19.50 10.73
C ALA A 53 -17.58 18.64 9.93
N VAL A 54 -17.75 17.31 9.97
CA VAL A 54 -16.88 16.40 9.18
C VAL A 54 -17.04 16.62 7.68
N VAL A 55 -18.27 16.81 7.18
CA VAL A 55 -18.51 17.08 5.75
C VAL A 55 -17.84 18.37 5.31
N ASP A 56 -17.95 19.43 6.10
CA ASP A 56 -17.37 20.74 5.80
C ASP A 56 -15.83 20.67 5.82
N ILE A 57 -15.24 20.03 6.84
CA ILE A 57 -13.79 19.83 6.93
C ILE A 57 -13.27 19.04 5.73
N LEU A 58 -13.90 17.91 5.39
CA LEU A 58 -13.49 17.11 4.23
C LEU A 58 -13.70 17.85 2.90
N GLY A 59 -14.74 18.69 2.82
CA GLY A 59 -14.99 19.55 1.66
C GLY A 59 -13.89 20.60 1.46
N VAL A 60 -13.42 21.22 2.54
CA VAL A 60 -12.30 22.17 2.51
C VAL A 60 -11.00 21.47 2.11
N ILE A 61 -10.69 20.31 2.70
CA ILE A 61 -9.51 19.52 2.33
C ILE A 61 -9.57 19.11 0.84
N GLY A 62 -10.72 18.64 0.36
CA GLY A 62 -10.88 18.36 -1.07
C GLY A 62 -10.65 19.59 -1.95
N SER A 63 -11.13 20.76 -1.50
CA SER A 63 -10.97 22.02 -2.22
C SER A 63 -9.51 22.49 -2.31
N THR A 64 -8.68 22.25 -1.29
CA THR A 64 -7.25 22.62 -1.34
C THR A 64 -6.50 21.82 -2.41
N HIS A 65 -6.83 20.54 -2.61
CA HIS A 65 -6.27 19.75 -3.71
C HIS A 65 -6.75 20.21 -5.09
N ILE A 66 -8.06 20.51 -5.23
CA ILE A 66 -8.66 20.92 -6.50
C ILE A 66 -8.21 22.33 -6.93
N SER A 67 -8.05 23.25 -5.98
CA SER A 67 -7.60 24.63 -6.24
C SER A 67 -6.23 24.70 -6.91
N GLY A 68 -5.38 23.70 -6.69
CA GLY A 68 -3.99 23.69 -7.12
C GLY A 68 -3.05 24.50 -6.23
N ASP A 69 -3.54 25.19 -5.19
CA ASP A 69 -2.71 26.01 -4.30
C ASP A 69 -1.72 25.16 -3.49
N PHE A 70 -2.18 24.04 -2.94
CA PHE A 70 -1.32 23.05 -2.30
C PHE A 70 -0.18 22.61 -3.23
N HIS A 71 -0.52 22.21 -4.46
CA HIS A 71 0.44 21.77 -5.46
C HIS A 71 1.45 22.87 -5.80
N ARG A 72 1.01 24.13 -5.86
CA ARG A 72 1.87 25.28 -6.16
C ARG A 72 2.89 25.53 -5.05
N ILE A 73 2.45 25.49 -3.80
CA ILE A 73 3.33 25.66 -2.62
C ILE A 73 4.43 24.59 -2.62
N VAL A 74 4.05 23.33 -2.83
CA VAL A 74 5.01 22.22 -2.84
C VAL A 74 5.95 22.31 -4.04
N ALA A 75 5.46 22.62 -5.23
CA ALA A 75 6.29 22.75 -6.43
C ALA A 75 7.27 23.93 -6.38
N GLN A 76 6.97 24.99 -5.63
CA GLN A 76 7.87 26.13 -5.43
C GLN A 76 9.00 25.83 -4.44
N HIS A 77 8.78 24.91 -3.51
CA HIS A 77 9.72 24.56 -2.44
C HIS A 77 9.83 23.04 -2.25
N PRO A 78 10.17 22.27 -3.30
CA PRO A 78 10.21 20.81 -3.21
C PRO A 78 11.18 20.33 -2.13
N GLU A 79 12.27 21.05 -1.88
CA GLU A 79 13.27 20.76 -0.85
C GLU A 79 12.73 20.76 0.59
N ARG A 80 11.60 21.42 0.82
CA ARG A 80 10.95 21.48 2.13
C ARG A 80 10.01 20.29 2.37
N TYR A 81 9.47 19.71 1.30
CA TYR A 81 8.35 18.76 1.38
C TYR A 81 8.70 17.36 0.84
N LEU A 82 9.77 17.23 0.06
CA LEU A 82 10.23 15.97 -0.50
C LEU A 82 11.57 15.59 0.11
N GLU A 83 11.64 14.41 0.69
CA GLU A 83 12.91 13.84 1.15
C GLU A 83 13.77 13.43 -0.04
N PRO A 84 15.10 13.69 0.00
CA PRO A 84 16.01 13.22 -1.03
C PRO A 84 15.95 11.70 -1.21
N GLN A 85 15.84 11.23 -2.45
CA GLN A 85 15.86 9.80 -2.78
C GLN A 85 17.11 9.45 -3.60
N PRO A 86 18.30 9.41 -2.98
CA PRO A 86 19.58 9.30 -3.70
C PRO A 86 19.72 7.98 -4.48
N HIS A 87 19.00 6.93 -4.10
CA HIS A 87 19.10 5.62 -4.73
C HIS A 87 18.03 5.35 -5.78
N LEU A 88 16.95 6.14 -5.84
CA LEU A 88 15.83 5.87 -6.72
C LEU A 88 16.23 5.85 -8.19
N LYS A 89 17.01 6.85 -8.62
CA LYS A 89 17.52 6.93 -10.00
C LYS A 89 18.31 5.68 -10.38
N GLY A 90 19.23 5.23 -9.51
CA GLY A 90 20.02 4.02 -9.75
C GLY A 90 19.17 2.75 -9.85
N VAL A 91 18.10 2.64 -9.04
CA VAL A 91 17.14 1.53 -9.12
C VAL A 91 16.42 1.52 -10.46
N LEU A 92 15.88 2.66 -10.89
CA LEU A 92 15.13 2.76 -12.14
C LEU A 92 16.03 2.48 -13.36
N GLU A 93 17.26 3.02 -13.36
CA GLU A 93 18.25 2.73 -14.41
C GLU A 93 18.64 1.24 -14.45
N LYS A 94 18.80 0.59 -13.30
CA LYS A 94 19.08 -0.85 -13.21
C LYS A 94 17.95 -1.68 -13.80
N LEU A 95 16.70 -1.33 -13.50
CA LEU A 95 15.52 -1.99 -14.08
C LEU A 95 15.50 -1.81 -15.60
N LYS A 96 15.70 -0.60 -16.11
CA LYS A 96 15.73 -0.33 -17.55
C LYS A 96 16.87 -1.08 -18.27
N LYS A 97 18.07 -1.10 -17.69
CA LYS A 97 19.23 -1.85 -18.22
C LYS A 97 19.00 -3.36 -18.28
N SER A 98 18.19 -3.90 -17.37
CA SER A 98 17.77 -5.32 -17.39
C SER A 98 16.65 -5.63 -18.42
N GLY A 99 16.26 -4.65 -19.24
CA GLY A 99 15.23 -4.81 -20.27
C GLY A 99 13.79 -4.67 -19.77
N LYS A 100 13.58 -4.19 -18.52
CA LYS A 100 12.23 -3.87 -18.03
C LYS A 100 11.73 -2.57 -18.65
N ARG A 101 10.43 -2.52 -18.96
CA ARG A 101 9.72 -1.31 -19.38
C ARG A 101 9.11 -0.61 -18.17
N LEU A 102 9.25 0.70 -18.11
CA LEU A 102 8.80 1.52 -16.99
C LEU A 102 7.66 2.46 -17.44
N ILE A 103 6.54 2.42 -16.74
CA ILE A 103 5.40 3.30 -16.96
C ILE A 103 5.18 4.15 -15.70
N PHE A 104 5.12 5.46 -15.87
CA PHE A 104 4.74 6.40 -14.81
C PHE A 104 3.26 6.77 -14.96
N VAL A 105 2.47 6.63 -13.89
CA VAL A 105 1.04 6.98 -13.89
C VAL A 105 0.66 7.74 -12.62
N SER A 106 0.32 9.03 -12.76
CA SER A 106 -0.04 9.91 -11.65
C SER A 106 -1.40 10.59 -11.86
N ASN A 107 -2.11 10.89 -10.77
CA ASN A 107 -3.32 11.71 -10.77
C ASN A 107 -3.01 13.23 -10.76
N SER A 108 -1.77 13.62 -10.51
CA SER A 108 -1.35 15.02 -10.47
C SER A 108 -1.08 15.59 -11.87
N PRO A 109 -1.22 16.91 -12.07
CA PRO A 109 -0.93 17.55 -13.35
C PRO A 109 0.57 17.59 -13.67
N PHE A 110 0.89 17.70 -14.97
CA PHE A 110 2.28 17.63 -15.47
C PHE A 110 3.23 18.60 -14.78
N TRP A 111 2.89 19.88 -14.69
CA TRP A 111 3.77 20.90 -14.11
C TRP A 111 4.17 20.59 -12.65
N TYR A 112 3.28 19.95 -11.89
CA TYR A 112 3.54 19.56 -10.51
C TYR A 112 4.46 18.34 -10.44
N VAL A 113 4.16 17.33 -11.27
CA VAL A 113 4.99 16.13 -11.40
C VAL A 113 6.40 16.50 -11.87
N ASP A 114 6.50 17.37 -12.87
CA ASP A 114 7.78 17.79 -13.44
C ASP A 114 8.65 18.50 -12.39
N ALA A 115 8.08 19.45 -11.63
CA ALA A 115 8.80 20.12 -10.54
C ALA A 115 9.34 19.12 -9.49
N GLY A 116 8.50 18.19 -9.03
CA GLY A 116 8.91 17.17 -8.05
C GLY A 116 9.93 16.18 -8.59
N MET A 117 9.73 15.68 -9.82
CA MET A 117 10.63 14.69 -10.43
C MET A 117 11.98 15.30 -10.84
N ASN A 118 12.01 16.58 -11.23
CA ASN A 118 13.26 17.31 -11.44
C ASN A 118 14.08 17.40 -10.16
N TYR A 119 13.43 17.62 -9.01
CA TYR A 119 14.10 17.60 -7.71
C TYR A 119 14.63 16.21 -7.33
N VAL A 120 13.82 15.16 -7.55
CA VAL A 120 14.13 13.79 -7.09
C VAL A 120 15.11 13.04 -8.01
N ILE A 121 14.96 13.17 -9.34
CA ILE A 121 15.74 12.40 -10.34
C ILE A 121 16.67 13.30 -11.17
N GLY A 122 16.26 14.54 -11.44
CA GLY A 122 16.97 15.52 -12.27
C GLY A 122 16.21 15.90 -13.55
N GLU A 123 16.77 16.86 -14.30
CA GLU A 123 16.14 17.49 -15.49
C GLU A 123 15.62 16.52 -16.56
N ASN A 124 16.29 15.39 -16.73
CA ASN A 124 15.97 14.38 -17.74
C ASN A 124 15.22 13.18 -17.16
N TRP A 125 14.45 13.37 -16.08
CA TRP A 125 13.74 12.28 -15.42
C TRP A 125 12.80 11.52 -16.37
N ARG A 126 12.21 12.20 -17.36
CA ARG A 126 11.30 11.62 -18.35
C ARG A 126 11.96 10.50 -19.17
N ASP A 127 13.26 10.62 -19.46
CA ASP A 127 14.02 9.62 -20.22
C ASP A 127 14.16 8.29 -19.48
N THR A 128 13.89 8.29 -18.17
CA THR A 128 13.85 7.07 -17.35
C THR A 128 12.65 6.20 -17.71
N TRP A 129 11.54 6.80 -18.15
CA TRP A 129 10.26 6.13 -18.36
C TRP A 129 10.02 5.88 -19.85
N ASP A 130 9.42 4.73 -20.19
CA ASP A 130 8.97 4.44 -21.55
C ASP A 130 7.66 5.16 -21.85
N VAL A 131 6.82 5.39 -20.83
CA VAL A 131 5.53 6.08 -20.93
C VAL A 131 5.30 6.93 -19.67
N VAL A 132 4.88 8.19 -19.85
CA VAL A 132 4.52 9.11 -18.76
C VAL A 132 3.07 9.55 -18.90
N ILE A 133 2.24 9.21 -17.90
CA ILE A 133 0.81 9.55 -17.84
C ILE A 133 0.56 10.38 -16.57
N VAL A 134 0.05 11.59 -16.75
CA VAL A 134 -0.31 12.55 -15.70
C VAL A 134 -1.82 12.80 -15.71
N SER A 135 -2.39 13.32 -14.63
CA SER A 135 -3.85 13.48 -14.48
C SER A 135 -4.65 12.24 -14.94
N ALA A 136 -4.16 11.05 -14.63
CA ALA A 136 -4.70 9.78 -15.13
C ALA A 136 -6.14 9.52 -14.64
N GLY A 137 -6.56 10.13 -13.53
CA GLY A 137 -7.90 9.96 -12.99
C GLY A 137 -8.17 8.56 -12.45
N LYS A 138 -7.17 7.92 -11.84
CA LYS A 138 -7.32 6.69 -11.04
C LYS A 138 -8.36 6.92 -9.94
N PRO A 139 -9.25 5.94 -9.64
CA PRO A 139 -9.27 4.58 -10.19
C PRO A 139 -9.97 4.43 -11.55
N ARG A 140 -10.58 5.49 -12.10
CA ARG A 140 -11.29 5.41 -13.40
C ARG A 140 -10.39 4.98 -14.55
N PHE A 141 -9.09 5.27 -14.46
CA PHE A 141 -8.08 4.77 -15.40
C PHE A 141 -8.14 3.24 -15.59
N TYR A 142 -8.43 2.50 -14.52
CA TYR A 142 -8.53 1.04 -14.53
C TYR A 142 -9.91 0.56 -14.97
N THR A 143 -10.98 1.23 -14.54
CA THR A 143 -12.35 0.75 -14.74
C THR A 143 -12.98 1.20 -16.06
N ASP A 144 -12.46 2.26 -16.69
CA ASP A 144 -12.97 2.81 -17.94
C ASP A 144 -12.39 2.04 -19.15
N ASN A 145 -13.17 1.91 -20.21
CA ASN A 145 -12.82 1.12 -21.39
C ASN A 145 -12.69 1.94 -22.69
N SER A 146 -13.05 3.23 -22.68
CA SER A 146 -13.17 4.02 -23.92
C SER A 146 -12.45 5.37 -23.87
N ARG A 147 -12.01 5.84 -22.69
CA ARG A 147 -11.41 7.17 -22.57
C ARG A 147 -10.07 7.27 -23.32
N PRO A 148 -9.94 8.12 -24.36
CA PRO A 148 -8.72 8.24 -25.16
C PRO A 148 -7.63 9.02 -24.41
N PHE A 149 -6.38 8.86 -24.85
CA PHE A 149 -5.27 9.69 -24.38
C PHE A 149 -5.24 11.03 -25.10
N ARG A 150 -4.70 12.03 -24.39
CA ARG A 150 -4.33 13.32 -24.98
C ARG A 150 -2.88 13.63 -24.63
N GLU A 151 -2.17 14.25 -25.56
CA GLU A 151 -0.78 14.65 -25.37
C GLU A 151 -0.70 16.02 -24.69
N VAL A 152 0.22 16.18 -23.74
CA VAL A 152 0.49 17.44 -23.03
C VAL A 152 1.74 18.07 -23.60
N SER A 153 1.67 19.32 -24.03
CA SER A 153 2.85 20.09 -24.43
C SER A 153 3.77 20.29 -23.22
N THR A 154 4.98 19.73 -23.28
CA THR A 154 5.98 19.87 -22.23
C THR A 154 6.47 21.30 -22.04
N THR A 155 6.42 22.13 -23.10
CA THR A 155 6.81 23.55 -23.05
C THR A 155 5.72 24.45 -22.44
N THR A 156 4.45 24.20 -22.78
CA THR A 156 3.35 25.11 -22.40
C THR A 156 2.44 24.55 -21.30
N GLY A 157 2.57 23.26 -20.97
CA GLY A 157 1.68 22.54 -20.07
C GLY A 157 0.26 22.32 -20.60
N ARG A 158 -0.05 22.77 -21.83
CA ARG A 158 -1.39 22.70 -22.42
C ARG A 158 -1.63 21.36 -23.12
N VAL A 159 -2.87 20.89 -23.08
CA VAL A 159 -3.27 19.67 -23.75
C VAL A 159 -3.45 19.92 -25.25
N LYS A 160 -2.82 19.09 -26.08
CA LYS A 160 -2.93 19.12 -27.55
C LYS A 160 -4.27 18.51 -27.99
N PHE A 161 -4.72 18.87 -29.18
CA PHE A 161 -5.95 18.35 -29.80
C PHE A 161 -5.70 17.17 -30.75
N LYS A 162 -4.42 16.83 -31.00
CA LYS A 162 -4.02 15.70 -31.85
C LYS A 162 -4.53 14.38 -31.24
N LYS A 163 -5.01 13.49 -32.10
CA LYS A 163 -5.34 12.10 -31.73
C LYS A 163 -4.07 11.34 -31.37
N VAL A 164 -4.08 10.66 -30.22
CA VAL A 164 -2.97 9.82 -29.78
C VAL A 164 -3.21 8.39 -30.25
N GLU A 165 -2.34 7.91 -31.14
CA GLU A 165 -2.39 6.54 -31.65
C GLU A 165 -1.28 5.67 -31.05
N ARG A 166 -0.14 6.28 -30.71
CA ARG A 166 1.01 5.63 -30.07
C ARG A 166 1.53 6.49 -28.92
N LEU A 167 2.09 5.83 -27.91
CA LEU A 167 2.79 6.50 -26.81
C LEU A 167 4.29 6.47 -27.06
N GLU A 168 4.91 7.64 -27.12
CA GLU A 168 6.31 7.83 -27.45
C GLU A 168 7.14 8.17 -26.19
N PRO A 169 8.35 7.61 -26.05
CA PRO A 169 9.26 7.98 -24.96
C PRO A 169 9.58 9.48 -24.95
N GLY A 170 9.62 10.08 -23.76
CA GLY A 170 9.90 11.50 -23.56
C GLY A 170 8.68 12.43 -23.66
N GLU A 171 7.61 11.97 -24.33
CA GLU A 171 6.33 12.67 -24.39
C GLU A 171 5.46 12.41 -23.15
N VAL A 172 4.50 13.30 -22.92
CA VAL A 172 3.65 13.28 -21.72
C VAL A 172 2.19 13.18 -22.14
N TYR A 173 1.46 12.27 -21.51
CA TYR A 173 0.06 12.00 -21.83
C TYR A 173 -0.84 12.25 -20.61
N THR A 174 -2.10 12.57 -20.87
CA THR A 174 -3.14 12.77 -19.85
C THR A 174 -4.41 12.01 -20.22
N GLU A 175 -5.30 11.84 -19.24
CA GLU A 175 -6.55 11.08 -19.37
C GLU A 175 -6.28 9.60 -19.67
N GLY A 176 -6.89 9.05 -20.72
CA GLY A 176 -6.71 7.66 -21.11
C GLY A 176 -7.33 6.64 -20.15
N CYS A 177 -7.25 5.38 -20.53
CA CYS A 177 -7.54 4.24 -19.67
C CYS A 177 -6.63 3.06 -20.02
N LEU A 178 -6.64 2.04 -19.16
CA LEU A 178 -5.77 0.88 -19.33
C LEU A 178 -6.01 0.16 -20.67
N ARG A 179 -7.25 0.07 -21.13
CA ARG A 179 -7.57 -0.54 -22.43
C ARG A 179 -6.96 0.23 -23.60
N GLN A 180 -6.96 1.56 -23.55
CA GLN A 180 -6.30 2.39 -24.56
C GLN A 180 -4.78 2.30 -24.42
N LEU A 181 -4.25 2.16 -23.21
CA LEU A 181 -2.80 2.01 -22.98
C LEU A 181 -2.28 0.78 -23.71
N THR A 182 -2.96 -0.37 -23.57
CA THR A 182 -2.61 -1.60 -24.27
C THR A 182 -2.65 -1.46 -25.80
N LYS A 183 -3.53 -0.62 -26.35
CA LYS A 183 -3.61 -0.37 -27.79
C LYS A 183 -2.51 0.56 -28.30
N CYS A 184 -2.11 1.54 -27.49
CA CYS A 184 -1.14 2.56 -27.90
C CYS A 184 0.33 2.16 -27.65
N ILE A 185 0.59 1.04 -26.97
CA ILE A 185 1.93 0.50 -26.79
C ILE A 185 2.17 -0.67 -27.74
N ASP A 186 3.25 -0.59 -28.52
CA ASP A 186 3.66 -1.65 -29.45
C ASP A 186 4.88 -2.39 -28.91
N TRP A 187 4.71 -3.08 -27.80
CA TRP A 187 5.81 -3.79 -27.11
C TRP A 187 5.90 -5.27 -27.49
N TYR A 188 5.07 -5.74 -28.43
CA TYR A 188 5.14 -7.09 -28.97
C TYR A 188 6.30 -7.30 -29.94
N HIS A 189 6.79 -6.23 -30.59
CA HIS A 189 7.74 -6.33 -31.69
C HIS A 189 9.18 -5.93 -31.34
N SER A 190 9.56 -5.94 -30.06
CA SER A 190 10.98 -5.74 -29.70
C SER A 190 11.80 -6.99 -30.08
N PRO A 191 12.80 -6.90 -30.97
CA PRO A 191 13.48 -8.06 -31.52
C PRO A 191 14.46 -8.64 -30.49
N VAL A 192 13.98 -9.60 -29.69
CA VAL A 192 14.88 -10.58 -29.07
C VAL A 192 15.07 -11.67 -30.11
N GLY A 193 16.31 -11.81 -30.58
CA GLY A 193 16.64 -12.40 -31.87
C GLY A 193 16.15 -13.83 -32.08
N THR A 194 15.42 -14.02 -33.17
CA THR A 194 15.61 -15.13 -34.10
C THR A 194 15.33 -14.62 -35.50
N ALA A 195 16.36 -14.61 -36.34
CA ALA A 195 16.20 -14.42 -37.76
C ALA A 195 15.47 -15.64 -38.33
N THR A 196 14.26 -15.44 -38.83
CA THR A 196 13.63 -16.35 -39.79
C THR A 196 12.82 -15.51 -40.77
N THR A 197 13.48 -15.28 -41.91
CA THR A 197 12.99 -15.03 -43.27
C THR A 197 11.52 -14.67 -43.46
N ALA A 198 11.33 -13.49 -44.04
CA ALA A 198 10.15 -13.04 -44.74
C ALA A 198 9.65 -14.04 -45.80
N ASN A 199 8.33 -14.14 -45.92
CA ASN A 199 7.59 -14.35 -47.16
C ASN A 199 6.09 -14.17 -46.89
N GLY A 200 5.39 -13.45 -47.77
CA GLY A 200 3.94 -13.57 -47.94
C GLY A 200 3.18 -12.25 -47.97
N ASP A 201 2.99 -11.73 -49.17
CA ASP A 201 2.03 -10.69 -49.52
C ASP A 201 0.59 -11.10 -49.20
N SER A 202 -0.24 -10.14 -48.79
CA SER A 202 -1.62 -9.95 -49.29
C SER A 202 -2.20 -8.67 -48.70
N GLU A 203 -2.46 -7.71 -49.59
CA GLU A 203 -3.38 -6.60 -49.40
C GLU A 203 -4.80 -7.16 -49.53
N GLU A 204 -5.65 -6.99 -48.51
CA GLU A 204 -7.10 -6.95 -48.68
C GLU A 204 -7.65 -5.83 -47.78
N GLU A 205 -8.11 -4.76 -48.44
CA GLU A 205 -9.11 -3.83 -47.93
C GLU A 205 -10.44 -4.58 -47.86
N ASP A 206 -11.11 -4.61 -46.71
CA ASP A 206 -12.54 -4.87 -46.63
C ASP A 206 -13.16 -4.01 -45.52
N ASP A 207 -13.96 -3.05 -45.97
CA ASP A 207 -14.97 -2.33 -45.20
C ASP A 207 -16.10 -3.31 -44.84
N ASP A 208 -16.30 -3.59 -43.54
CA ASP A 208 -17.64 -3.98 -43.08
C ASP A 208 -17.86 -3.62 -41.60
N GLU A 209 -18.77 -2.67 -41.39
CA GLU A 209 -19.35 -2.34 -40.09
C GLU A 209 -20.18 -3.53 -39.58
N ASN A 210 -19.59 -4.35 -38.71
CA ASN A 210 -20.38 -5.22 -37.84
C ASN A 210 -19.94 -5.04 -36.38
N VAL A 211 -20.67 -4.15 -35.70
CA VAL A 211 -20.58 -3.89 -34.27
C VAL A 211 -21.16 -5.10 -33.54
N ASN A 212 -20.34 -6.13 -33.41
CA ASN A 212 -20.52 -7.16 -32.39
C ASN A 212 -19.36 -7.07 -31.41
N GLU A 213 -19.71 -6.92 -30.13
CA GLU A 213 -18.81 -6.77 -28.99
C GLU A 213 -17.62 -7.74 -29.03
N LEU A 214 -16.52 -7.32 -29.64
CA LEU A 214 -15.20 -7.86 -29.35
C LEU A 214 -14.82 -7.36 -27.95
N GLN A 215 -15.35 -8.08 -26.99
CA GLN A 215 -14.76 -8.30 -25.69
C GLN A 215 -13.37 -8.88 -25.93
N TYR A 216 -12.40 -8.00 -26.25
CA TYR A 216 -10.99 -8.31 -26.09
C TYR A 216 -10.82 -8.67 -24.62
N PRO A 217 -10.65 -9.94 -24.27
CA PRO A 217 -10.34 -10.27 -22.91
C PRO A 217 -8.95 -9.68 -22.72
N LEU A 218 -8.72 -8.93 -21.64
CA LEU A 218 -7.37 -8.79 -21.08
C LEU A 218 -6.76 -10.16 -20.66
N ALA A 219 -7.40 -11.28 -21.03
CA ALA A 219 -6.91 -12.64 -20.96
C ALA A 219 -6.25 -13.14 -22.28
N GLY A 220 -6.24 -12.36 -23.36
CA GLY A 220 -5.45 -12.64 -24.56
C GLY A 220 -4.10 -11.95 -24.45
N GLY A 221 -3.01 -12.73 -24.44
CA GLY A 221 -1.63 -12.28 -24.17
C GLY A 221 -1.33 -10.90 -24.75
N GLY A 222 -1.24 -9.91 -23.83
CA GLY A 222 -0.87 -8.51 -24.04
C GLY A 222 0.40 -8.17 -23.24
N PRO A 223 1.19 -7.13 -23.57
CA PRO A 223 2.38 -6.79 -22.77
C PRO A 223 2.03 -6.41 -21.33
N LEU A 224 0.78 -5.97 -21.10
CA LEU A 224 0.23 -5.60 -19.80
C LEU A 224 -0.70 -6.66 -19.20
N THR A 225 -0.65 -7.91 -19.66
CA THR A 225 -1.41 -8.99 -19.03
C THR A 225 -0.65 -9.55 -17.83
N SER A 226 -1.39 -10.08 -16.85
CA SER A 226 -0.78 -10.90 -15.79
C SER A 226 -0.05 -12.11 -16.40
N PRO A 227 1.11 -12.53 -15.88
CA PRO A 227 1.84 -12.00 -14.71
C PRO A 227 2.90 -10.94 -15.04
N ASN A 228 2.89 -10.33 -16.23
CA ASN A 228 4.02 -9.52 -16.74
C ASN A 228 4.15 -8.12 -16.11
N VAL A 229 3.19 -7.71 -15.28
CA VAL A 229 3.14 -6.35 -14.70
C VAL A 229 3.36 -6.40 -13.19
N LEU A 230 4.33 -5.61 -12.73
CA LEU A 230 4.47 -5.18 -11.34
C LEU A 230 4.00 -3.74 -11.22
N TYR A 231 2.90 -3.52 -10.50
CA TYR A 231 2.39 -2.19 -10.21
C TYR A 231 2.75 -1.77 -8.79
N VAL A 232 3.42 -0.62 -8.68
CA VAL A 232 3.92 -0.07 -7.42
C VAL A 232 3.14 1.21 -7.10
N GLY A 233 2.56 1.29 -5.91
CA GLY A 233 1.79 2.46 -5.48
C GLY A 233 1.67 2.57 -3.96
N ASP A 234 1.26 3.73 -3.47
CA ASP A 234 1.08 4.00 -2.03
C ASP A 234 -0.38 3.85 -1.59
N SER A 235 -1.35 4.11 -2.48
CA SER A 235 -2.76 4.02 -2.13
C SER A 235 -3.35 2.64 -2.37
N LEU A 236 -3.56 1.86 -1.30
CA LEU A 236 -4.18 0.52 -1.42
C LEU A 236 -5.44 0.50 -2.28
N PHE A 237 -6.34 1.48 -2.10
CA PHE A 237 -7.65 1.49 -2.74
C PHE A 237 -7.70 2.23 -4.07
N ALA A 238 -6.95 3.32 -4.23
CA ALA A 238 -6.93 4.05 -5.50
C ALA A 238 -6.03 3.39 -6.55
N ASP A 239 -4.99 2.67 -6.10
CA ASP A 239 -3.97 2.08 -6.94
C ASP A 239 -4.09 0.55 -7.00
N LEU A 240 -4.03 -0.15 -5.87
CA LEU A 240 -3.63 -1.56 -5.87
C LEU A 240 -4.81 -2.56 -5.92
N VAL A 241 -5.94 -2.25 -5.29
CA VAL A 241 -7.11 -3.16 -5.22
C VAL A 241 -7.65 -3.51 -6.60
N ASP A 242 -7.86 -2.52 -7.47
CA ASP A 242 -8.42 -2.75 -8.81
C ASP A 242 -7.38 -3.41 -9.74
N ALA A 243 -6.11 -3.00 -9.65
CA ALA A 243 -5.01 -3.64 -10.36
C ALA A 243 -4.93 -5.15 -10.05
N LYS A 244 -5.05 -5.53 -8.78
CA LYS A 244 -5.03 -6.94 -8.36
C LYS A 244 -6.30 -7.70 -8.73
N ARG A 245 -7.48 -7.15 -8.44
CA ARG A 245 -8.76 -7.87 -8.61
C ARG A 245 -9.21 -8.00 -10.05
N GLN A 246 -9.03 -6.94 -10.85
CA GLN A 246 -9.58 -6.90 -12.21
C GLN A 246 -8.58 -7.42 -13.23
N PHE A 247 -7.27 -7.19 -13.01
CA PHE A 247 -6.22 -7.51 -13.98
C PHE A 247 -5.24 -8.59 -13.53
N GLY A 248 -5.31 -9.02 -12.27
CA GLY A 248 -4.42 -10.06 -11.72
C GLY A 248 -2.96 -9.65 -11.68
N TRP A 249 -2.65 -8.35 -11.73
CA TRP A 249 -1.28 -7.85 -11.72
C TRP A 249 -0.57 -8.18 -10.41
N THR A 250 0.76 -8.28 -10.49
CA THR A 250 1.60 -8.29 -9.29
C THR A 250 1.60 -6.88 -8.72
N THR A 251 1.39 -6.73 -7.42
CA THR A 251 1.20 -5.42 -6.78
C THR A 251 2.16 -5.25 -5.62
N ALA A 252 2.79 -4.08 -5.54
CA ALA A 252 3.66 -3.71 -4.43
C ALA A 252 3.20 -2.40 -3.79
N ALA A 253 3.04 -2.40 -2.47
CA ALA A 253 2.71 -1.20 -1.71
C ALA A 253 3.97 -0.47 -1.23
N VAL A 254 3.99 0.84 -1.39
CA VAL A 254 4.93 1.72 -0.70
C VAL A 254 4.25 2.18 0.59
N THR A 255 4.81 1.78 1.74
CA THR A 255 4.25 2.04 3.07
C THR A 255 5.38 2.53 3.98
N PRO A 256 5.67 3.84 3.98
CA PRO A 256 6.78 4.42 4.75
C PRO A 256 6.73 4.11 6.26
N GLU A 257 5.52 3.94 6.81
CA GLU A 257 5.29 3.63 8.23
C GLU A 257 5.94 2.32 8.67
N VAL A 258 6.23 1.41 7.73
CA VAL A 258 6.96 0.17 8.00
C VAL A 258 8.36 0.45 8.55
N GLU A 259 9.06 1.44 7.99
CA GLU A 259 10.43 1.77 8.41
C GLU A 259 10.46 2.29 9.84
N HIS A 260 9.55 3.22 10.15
CA HIS A 260 9.40 3.72 11.51
C HIS A 260 9.03 2.61 12.50
N GLU A 261 8.08 1.72 12.17
CA GLU A 261 7.72 0.63 13.06
C GLU A 261 8.87 -0.38 13.25
N ILE A 262 9.64 -0.70 12.21
CA ILE A 262 10.83 -1.56 12.33
C ILE A 262 11.88 -0.91 13.24
N GLU A 263 12.15 0.38 13.04
CA GLU A 263 13.09 1.13 13.87
C GLU A 263 12.68 1.10 15.35
N MET A 264 11.41 1.43 15.64
CA MET A 264 10.90 1.41 17.01
C MET A 264 10.92 0.01 17.62
N GLN A 265 10.58 -1.03 16.84
CA GLN A 265 10.60 -2.42 17.29
C GLN A 265 12.01 -2.94 17.55
N SER A 266 13.02 -2.40 16.86
CA SER A 266 14.43 -2.76 17.07
C SER A 266 15.02 -2.18 18.36
N GLN A 267 14.37 -1.18 18.96
CA GLN A 267 14.84 -0.56 20.19
C GLN A 267 14.80 -1.53 21.36
N THR A 268 15.85 -1.52 22.20
CA THR A 268 15.97 -2.41 23.37
C THR A 268 14.76 -2.36 24.29
N ARG A 269 14.18 -1.17 24.53
CA ARG A 269 12.99 -1.02 25.37
C ARG A 269 11.77 -1.74 24.79
N PHE A 270 11.57 -1.66 23.48
CA PHE A 270 10.47 -2.34 22.80
C PHE A 270 10.65 -3.86 22.85
N VAL A 271 11.87 -4.32 22.58
CA VAL A 271 12.22 -5.75 22.66
C VAL A 271 12.00 -6.29 24.09
N LEU A 272 12.47 -5.57 25.12
CA LEU A 272 12.27 -5.96 26.51
C LEU A 272 10.78 -6.02 26.85
N ALA A 273 10.00 -5.00 26.48
CA ALA A 273 8.55 -4.99 26.71
C ALA A 273 7.85 -6.18 26.03
N GLN A 274 8.22 -6.49 24.78
CA GLN A 274 7.71 -7.65 24.06
C GLN A 274 8.05 -8.97 24.78
N ARG A 275 9.31 -9.15 25.20
CA ARG A 275 9.75 -10.35 25.92
C ARG A 275 9.05 -10.50 27.27
N THR A 276 8.85 -9.41 28.01
CA THR A 276 8.09 -9.43 29.27
C THR A 276 6.65 -9.88 29.03
N ILE A 277 5.99 -9.37 27.98
CA ILE A 277 4.63 -9.81 27.61
C ILE A 277 4.61 -11.30 27.27
N ASP A 278 5.59 -11.79 26.51
CA ASP A 278 5.67 -13.20 26.11
C ASP A 278 5.87 -14.12 27.33
N VAL A 279 6.76 -13.77 28.25
CA VAL A 279 6.97 -14.50 29.51
C VAL A 279 5.69 -14.51 30.35
N LEU A 280 5.03 -13.37 30.55
CA LEU A 280 3.79 -13.29 31.31
C LEU A 280 2.67 -14.14 30.69
N LEU A 281 2.54 -14.15 29.36
CA LEU A 281 1.57 -14.99 28.65
C LEU A 281 1.90 -16.47 28.77
N GLN A 282 3.18 -16.85 28.70
CA GLN A 282 3.60 -18.23 28.89
C GLN A 282 3.33 -18.70 30.31
N THR A 283 3.68 -17.90 31.32
CA THR A 283 3.37 -18.21 32.72
C THR A 283 1.87 -18.33 32.94
N LEU A 284 1.07 -17.43 32.36
CA LEU A 284 -0.40 -17.52 32.45
C LEU A 284 -0.93 -18.82 31.84
N ARG A 285 -0.38 -19.25 30.70
CA ARG A 285 -0.74 -20.54 30.08
C ARG A 285 -0.33 -21.72 30.96
N SER A 286 0.88 -21.71 31.50
CA SER A 286 1.39 -22.77 32.39
C SER A 286 0.54 -22.90 33.65
N VAL A 287 0.22 -21.80 34.32
CA VAL A 287 -0.67 -21.79 35.50
C VAL A 287 -2.02 -22.39 35.14
N GLN A 288 -2.62 -21.94 34.03
CA GLN A 288 -3.91 -22.48 33.60
C GLN A 288 -3.86 -23.96 33.23
N TYR A 289 -2.73 -24.45 32.70
CA TYR A 289 -2.54 -25.87 32.42
C TYR A 289 -2.41 -26.69 33.71
N THR A 290 -1.64 -26.22 34.69
CA THR A 290 -1.48 -26.88 36.00
C THR A 290 -2.80 -26.94 36.78
N LEU A 291 -3.64 -25.91 36.67
CA LEU A 291 -4.98 -25.87 37.28
C LEU A 291 -5.97 -26.87 36.65
N GLY A 292 -5.64 -27.46 35.49
CA GLY A 292 -6.47 -28.46 34.83
C GLY A 292 -7.82 -27.92 34.34
N ALA A 293 -8.80 -28.82 34.20
CA ALA A 293 -10.13 -28.54 33.66
C ALA A 293 -11.21 -28.34 34.73
N GLU A 294 -10.84 -28.40 36.01
CA GLU A 294 -11.78 -28.27 37.13
C GLU A 294 -12.22 -26.82 37.34
N SER A 295 -13.27 -26.63 38.15
CA SER A 295 -13.75 -25.29 38.50
C SER A 295 -12.71 -24.56 39.35
N ARG A 296 -12.46 -23.29 39.00
CA ARG A 296 -11.42 -22.48 39.63
C ARG A 296 -11.89 -21.91 40.97
N SER A 297 -11.00 -21.90 41.96
CA SER A 297 -11.26 -21.21 43.23
C SER A 297 -11.26 -19.69 43.02
N GLU A 298 -11.81 -18.95 43.99
CA GLU A 298 -11.80 -17.48 43.94
C GLU A 298 -10.37 -16.93 43.92
N ASP A 299 -9.43 -17.57 44.61
CA ASP A 299 -8.03 -17.16 44.63
C ASP A 299 -7.33 -17.44 43.29
N ASP A 300 -7.65 -18.54 42.61
CA ASP A 300 -7.13 -18.81 41.26
C ASP A 300 -7.57 -17.72 40.27
N LEU A 301 -8.86 -17.35 40.32
CA LEU A 301 -9.42 -16.29 39.48
C LEU A 301 -8.75 -14.94 39.77
N ARG A 302 -8.50 -14.61 41.04
CA ARG A 302 -7.78 -13.38 41.42
C ARG A 302 -6.36 -13.33 40.84
N VAL A 303 -5.64 -14.45 40.84
CA VAL A 303 -4.30 -14.54 40.26
C VAL A 303 -4.36 -14.35 38.75
N ILE A 304 -5.25 -15.06 38.06
CA ILE A 304 -5.43 -14.97 36.61
C ILE A 304 -5.80 -13.55 36.19
N ASP A 305 -6.81 -12.94 36.83
CA ASP A 305 -7.22 -11.55 36.57
C ASP A 305 -6.08 -10.56 36.90
N GLY A 306 -5.27 -10.85 37.91
CA GLY A 306 -4.06 -10.10 38.23
C GLY A 306 -3.04 -10.12 37.09
N MET A 307 -2.75 -11.32 36.58
CA MET A 307 -1.82 -11.51 35.46
C MET A 307 -2.35 -10.86 34.17
N GLU A 308 -3.64 -11.00 33.85
CA GLU A 308 -4.24 -10.35 32.68
C GLU A 308 -4.15 -8.83 32.76
N ARG A 309 -4.36 -8.25 33.94
CA ARG A 309 -4.17 -6.81 34.16
C ARG A 309 -2.72 -6.38 33.98
N LEU A 310 -1.75 -7.16 34.47
CA LEU A 310 -0.33 -6.88 34.24
C LEU A 310 0.02 -6.94 32.75
N ILE A 311 -0.44 -7.97 32.04
CA ILE A 311 -0.25 -8.09 30.58
C ILE A 311 -0.86 -6.89 29.85
N SER A 312 -2.06 -6.45 30.25
CA SER A 312 -2.69 -5.27 29.65
C SER A 312 -1.83 -4.02 29.86
N LYS A 313 -1.32 -3.79 31.08
CA LYS A 313 -0.45 -2.64 31.37
C LYS A 313 0.84 -2.67 30.54
N CYS A 314 1.51 -3.82 30.46
CA CYS A 314 2.73 -3.96 29.65
C CYS A 314 2.46 -3.71 28.15
N ARG A 315 1.28 -4.11 27.64
CA ARG A 315 0.87 -3.82 26.25
C ARG A 315 0.61 -2.33 26.02
N ASP A 316 -0.02 -1.65 26.98
CA ASP A 316 -0.26 -0.21 26.89
C ASP A 316 1.09 0.55 26.93
N GLU A 317 2.02 0.14 27.79
CA GLU A 317 3.39 0.66 27.83
C GLU A 317 4.14 0.43 26.50
N GLN A 318 4.08 -0.78 25.95
CA GLN A 318 4.66 -1.09 24.64
C GLN A 318 4.06 -0.22 23.53
N THR A 319 2.74 0.01 23.55
CA THR A 319 2.07 0.87 22.57
C THR A 319 2.55 2.31 22.70
N ASN A 320 2.73 2.80 23.92
CA ASN A 320 3.26 4.15 24.17
C ASN A 320 4.70 4.32 23.67
N LEU A 321 5.49 3.24 23.62
CA LEU A 321 6.84 3.28 23.04
C LEU A 321 6.84 3.61 21.55
N LEU A 322 5.75 3.38 20.81
CA LEU A 322 5.64 3.77 19.40
C LEU A 322 5.54 5.29 19.20
N GLY A 323 5.34 6.07 20.27
CA GLY A 323 5.41 7.53 20.22
C GLY A 323 4.23 8.23 19.53
N ASN A 324 3.16 7.50 19.18
CA ASN A 324 1.97 8.09 18.56
C ASN A 324 0.68 7.65 19.29
N SER A 325 -0.36 8.51 19.24
CA SER A 325 -1.61 8.29 19.98
C SER A 325 -2.52 7.20 19.38
N PHE A 326 -2.26 6.75 18.15
CA PHE A 326 -3.07 5.74 17.46
C PHE A 326 -2.51 4.32 17.61
N GLY A 327 -1.26 4.19 18.07
CA GLY A 327 -0.53 2.93 18.18
C GLY A 327 0.05 2.47 16.84
N SER A 328 0.18 1.15 16.66
CA SER A 328 0.71 0.56 15.42
C SER A 328 -0.30 0.68 14.28
N VAL A 329 0.18 1.04 13.10
CA VAL A 329 -0.60 1.01 11.85
C VAL A 329 -0.92 -0.43 11.47
N PHE A 330 -0.04 -1.38 11.77
CA PHE A 330 -0.20 -2.80 11.41
C PHE A 330 -0.94 -3.63 12.47
N ARG A 331 -1.05 -3.15 13.71
CA ARG A 331 -1.69 -3.89 14.81
C ARG A 331 -2.69 -3.07 15.60
N ALA A 332 -3.89 -3.63 15.76
CA ALA A 332 -4.84 -3.19 16.77
C ALA A 332 -4.66 -4.08 18.02
N ARG A 333 -3.86 -3.60 18.98
CA ARG A 333 -3.37 -4.39 20.12
C ARG A 333 -2.59 -5.63 19.64
N TYR A 334 -3.17 -6.83 19.77
CA TYR A 334 -2.53 -8.09 19.38
C TYR A 334 -3.05 -8.66 18.06
N GLN A 335 -4.08 -8.05 17.46
CA GLN A 335 -4.63 -8.49 16.17
C GLN A 335 -4.08 -7.62 15.04
N PRO A 336 -3.90 -8.18 13.83
CA PRO A 336 -3.63 -7.37 12.64
C PRO A 336 -4.71 -6.30 12.48
N SER A 337 -4.29 -5.07 12.19
CA SER A 337 -5.21 -3.97 11.90
C SER A 337 -5.97 -4.24 10.59
N LEU A 338 -7.03 -3.46 10.35
CA LEU A 338 -7.73 -3.50 9.07
C LEU A 338 -6.81 -3.12 7.89
N PHE A 339 -5.87 -2.21 8.13
CA PHE A 339 -4.86 -1.82 7.16
C PHE A 339 -3.96 -3.01 6.83
N ALA A 340 -3.37 -3.68 7.84
CA ALA A 340 -2.55 -4.86 7.65
C ALA A 340 -3.31 -6.01 6.95
N HIS A 341 -4.59 -6.20 7.27
CA HIS A 341 -5.43 -7.18 6.58
C HIS A 341 -5.64 -6.83 5.11
N SER A 342 -5.84 -5.55 4.79
CA SER A 342 -6.04 -5.07 3.42
C SER A 342 -4.75 -5.16 2.61
N LEU A 343 -3.63 -4.71 3.19
CA LEU A 343 -2.29 -4.83 2.61
C LEU A 343 -1.99 -6.28 2.24
N ARG A 344 -2.18 -7.21 3.18
CA ARG A 344 -1.95 -8.65 2.96
C ARG A 344 -2.84 -9.25 1.86
N ARG A 345 -4.05 -8.72 1.68
CA ARG A 345 -5.02 -9.26 0.72
C ARG A 345 -4.79 -8.75 -0.70
N TYR A 346 -4.34 -7.50 -0.84
CA TYR A 346 -4.29 -6.80 -2.13
C TYR A 346 -2.89 -6.55 -2.64
N CYS A 347 -1.85 -6.81 -1.85
CA CYS A 347 -0.46 -6.58 -2.22
C CYS A 347 0.33 -7.87 -2.10
N ASP A 348 1.15 -8.14 -3.12
CA ASP A 348 2.08 -9.27 -3.13
C ASP A 348 3.38 -8.91 -2.40
N LEU A 349 3.78 -7.64 -2.49
CA LEU A 349 4.95 -7.07 -1.84
C LEU A 349 4.57 -5.78 -1.12
N TYR A 350 5.35 -5.40 -0.11
CA TYR A 350 5.30 -4.06 0.46
C TYR A 350 6.70 -3.65 0.92
N MET A 351 6.98 -2.36 0.89
CA MET A 351 8.30 -1.79 1.21
C MET A 351 8.15 -0.37 1.74
N SER A 352 9.12 0.13 2.51
CA SER A 352 9.10 1.53 2.97
C SER A 352 9.30 2.53 1.82
N SER A 353 10.19 2.20 0.89
CA SER A 353 10.51 3.02 -0.28
C SER A 353 10.86 2.13 -1.48
N VAL A 354 10.59 2.62 -2.69
CA VAL A 354 11.02 1.98 -3.95
C VAL A 354 12.54 1.83 -4.00
N SER A 355 13.28 2.72 -3.31
CA SER A 355 14.72 2.65 -3.13
C SER A 355 15.20 1.35 -2.48
N SER A 356 14.35 0.62 -1.77
CA SER A 356 14.68 -0.68 -1.15
C SER A 356 14.89 -1.79 -2.18
N MET A 357 14.38 -1.65 -3.41
CA MET A 357 14.63 -2.60 -4.50
C MET A 357 16.11 -2.66 -4.93
N ARG A 358 16.94 -1.69 -4.51
CA ARG A 358 18.39 -1.68 -4.80
C ARG A 358 19.12 -2.93 -4.32
N HIS A 359 18.60 -3.54 -3.25
CA HIS A 359 19.18 -4.72 -2.61
C HIS A 359 18.90 -6.03 -3.35
N TYR A 360 18.07 -5.98 -4.40
CA TYR A 360 17.63 -7.17 -5.14
C TYR A 360 18.07 -7.11 -6.61
N SER A 361 18.19 -8.28 -7.23
CA SER A 361 18.37 -8.38 -8.69
C SER A 361 17.05 -8.07 -9.40
N PRO A 362 17.05 -7.47 -10.60
CA PRO A 362 15.85 -7.33 -11.43
C PRO A 362 15.19 -8.66 -11.81
N GLU A 363 15.92 -9.76 -11.70
CA GLU A 363 15.49 -11.15 -11.94
C GLU A 363 15.17 -11.90 -10.64
N HIS A 364 15.17 -11.20 -9.50
CA HIS A 364 14.90 -11.82 -8.20
C HIS A 364 13.46 -12.37 -8.15
N ARG A 365 13.30 -13.56 -7.55
CA ARG A 365 12.02 -14.21 -7.35
C ARG A 365 11.71 -14.21 -5.87
N PHE A 366 10.72 -13.42 -5.47
CA PHE A 366 10.28 -13.34 -4.09
C PHE A 366 9.40 -14.54 -3.74
N TYR A 367 9.72 -15.21 -2.65
CA TYR A 367 8.90 -16.25 -2.03
C TYR A 367 8.66 -15.89 -0.57
N PRO A 368 7.46 -16.16 -0.02
CA PRO A 368 7.22 -15.99 1.40
C PRO A 368 8.11 -16.96 2.20
N GLU A 369 8.79 -16.47 3.23
CA GLU A 369 9.71 -17.28 4.05
C GLU A 369 8.97 -18.42 4.79
N ASP A 370 7.80 -18.13 5.38
CA ASP A 370 6.98 -19.10 6.08
C ASP A 370 5.61 -19.25 5.42
N ALA A 371 5.23 -20.48 5.07
CA ALA A 371 3.83 -20.80 4.82
C ALA A 371 3.07 -20.57 6.12
N ARG A 372 2.10 -19.64 6.11
CA ARG A 372 1.30 -19.36 7.30
C ARG A 372 0.47 -20.59 7.63
N LEU A 373 0.95 -21.33 8.63
CA LEU A 373 0.25 -22.50 9.10
C LEU A 373 -1.12 -22.12 9.67
N LEU A 374 -2.13 -22.91 9.34
CA LEU A 374 -3.43 -22.89 9.97
C LEU A 374 -3.29 -23.39 11.42
N SER A 375 -4.26 -23.06 12.28
CA SER A 375 -4.17 -23.39 13.71
C SER A 375 -4.09 -24.89 14.02
N HIS A 376 -4.41 -25.76 13.06
CA HIS A 376 -4.32 -27.22 13.17
C HIS A 376 -3.13 -27.82 12.39
N GLU A 377 -2.40 -27.00 11.63
CA GLU A 377 -1.23 -27.46 10.89
C GLU A 377 -0.01 -27.49 11.81
N ILE A 378 0.72 -28.60 11.76
CA ILE A 378 1.88 -28.85 12.62
C ILE A 378 3.13 -28.38 11.88
N ARG A 379 4.00 -27.60 12.53
CA ARG A 379 5.34 -27.32 12.01
C ARG A 379 6.13 -28.63 11.94
N GLY A 380 6.29 -29.15 10.73
CA GLY A 380 7.20 -30.28 10.48
C GLY A 380 8.64 -29.78 10.36
N GLY A 381 9.35 -29.66 11.49
CA GLY A 381 10.76 -29.28 11.50
C GLY A 381 11.21 -28.79 12.87
N VAL A 382 12.31 -29.35 13.37
CA VAL A 382 12.92 -29.07 14.67
C VAL A 382 13.32 -27.60 14.76
N ASP A 383 12.59 -26.79 15.55
CA ASP A 383 13.07 -25.47 15.97
C ASP A 383 14.22 -25.69 16.98
N ALA A 384 15.46 -25.57 16.50
CA ALA A 384 16.67 -25.56 17.32
C ALA A 384 16.78 -24.33 18.25
N ASP A 385 15.79 -23.42 18.24
CA ASP A 385 15.77 -22.21 19.07
C ASP A 385 14.48 -22.04 19.89
N CYS A 386 13.66 -23.10 19.99
CA CYS A 386 12.62 -23.11 21.02
C CYS A 386 13.27 -23.50 22.35
N TRP A 387 13.65 -22.50 23.14
CA TRP A 387 13.91 -22.67 24.57
C TRP A 387 12.60 -23.06 25.27
N THR A 388 12.16 -24.31 25.08
CA THR A 388 11.23 -24.94 26.01
C THR A 388 12.01 -25.20 27.30
N LEU A 389 11.49 -24.71 28.42
CA LEU A 389 12.05 -24.93 29.76
C LEU A 389 12.26 -26.42 30.09
N ASP A 390 11.64 -27.34 29.34
CA ASP A 390 11.83 -28.78 29.47
C ASP A 390 13.25 -29.23 29.07
N THR A 391 13.90 -28.54 28.13
CA THR A 391 15.29 -28.87 27.70
C THR A 391 16.37 -28.43 28.70
N ALA A 392 16.02 -27.62 29.70
CA ALA A 392 16.96 -27.18 30.74
C ALA A 392 17.11 -28.19 31.89
N PHE A 393 16.14 -29.09 32.08
CA PHE A 393 16.18 -30.07 33.18
C PHE A 393 16.73 -31.45 32.77
N GLU A 394 16.70 -31.81 31.49
CA GLU A 394 17.25 -33.10 31.02
C GLU A 394 18.78 -33.12 30.90
N ASN A 395 19.45 -31.96 30.87
CA ASN A 395 20.91 -31.87 30.78
C ASN A 395 21.65 -31.81 32.12
N ALA A 396 20.94 -31.98 33.25
CA ALA A 396 21.55 -31.98 34.60
C ALA A 396 21.87 -33.38 35.15
N ASP A 397 21.37 -34.46 34.54
CA ASP A 397 21.56 -35.85 35.03
C ASP A 397 22.73 -36.60 34.36
N GLY A 398 23.62 -35.88 33.67
CA GLY A 398 24.74 -36.46 32.90
C GLY A 398 26.15 -36.16 33.42
N LEU A 399 26.30 -35.70 34.65
CA LEU A 399 27.62 -35.45 35.27
C LEU A 399 27.66 -35.97 36.72
N PHE A 400 27.77 -37.30 36.85
CA PHE A 400 28.57 -37.99 37.86
C PHE A 400 29.03 -39.35 37.34
#